data_AF-A0A9E6F2K1-F1
#
_entry.id   AF-A0A9E6F2K1-F1
#
_cell.length_a   1.000
_cell.length_b   1.000
_cell.length_c   1.000
_cell.angle_alpha   90.00
_cell.angle_beta   90.00
_cell.angle_gamma   90.00
#
_symmetry.space_group_name_H-M   'P 1'
#
loop_
_entity.id
_entity.type
_entity.pdbx_description
1 polymer ?
#
loop_
_entity_poly.entity_id
_entity_poly.type
_entity_poly.pdbx_seq_one_letter_code
_entity_poly.pdbx_strand_id
1 'polypeptide(L)'
;MKKVLFAVLALLMIAMNGYADASASSGLDGISAIVGNEIILDSDVREQELMLRLQYPDAKNDPQLRKKILDNMITQKIILTKAKIDTVKVDEKSIEEQAGARYNSLRAGFPSVQAMESRFGLPVNRLKQNIRDDIRDQQMIDAFRRKHFREVNVSYDETMAFYQQEKGRLPEAPETVSVSQLIKMPLVADAAKLEALDKIKAVQQQLAAGGNFADLARAYSDDPGSRQKGGDLGFTRKGDLVPSYEQAASDLKPGQISGIVESRFGYHIIQLIGKDGDRMHTRHILAMFDRSKTDESATVALLKSVREDILSGKTTFAAMAGKYSDDPASAANGGLITSGAGRSGLEVAGLRPELQKIIAGLKNKGEISQPEKIQPEQGAPFYALFMLNSREPAHALTLERDFTRIEELAMNRKSQEQFNAWIESLKKEVMVQVMSDI
;
A
#
# COMPACT_ATOMS: atom_id res chain seq x y z
N MET A 1 7.15 18.78 15.14
CA MET A 1 5.81 19.31 14.77
C MET A 1 5.82 20.51 13.78
N LYS A 2 6.96 20.92 13.19
CA LYS A 2 7.00 21.93 12.10
C LYS A 2 7.68 21.44 10.81
N LYS A 3 8.11 20.18 10.75
CA LYS A 3 9.09 19.70 9.75
C LYS A 3 8.54 18.65 8.76
N VAL A 4 7.31 18.15 8.95
CA VAL A 4 6.71 17.15 8.02
C VAL A 4 6.11 17.81 6.78
N LEU A 5 5.79 19.10 6.83
CA LEU A 5 5.17 19.82 5.70
C LEU A 5 6.13 20.10 4.52
N PHE A 6 7.44 20.05 4.74
CA PHE A 6 8.44 20.39 3.71
C PHE A 6 8.81 19.21 2.79
N ALA A 7 8.55 17.96 3.21
CA ALA A 7 8.86 16.77 2.41
C ALA A 7 7.70 16.30 1.50
N VAL A 8 6.56 17.00 1.53
CA VAL A 8 5.30 16.55 0.92
C VAL A 8 4.91 17.39 -0.32
N LEU A 9 5.56 18.51 -0.59
CA LEU A 9 5.31 19.35 -1.77
C LEU A 9 5.95 18.82 -3.07
N ALA A 10 6.71 17.72 -3.02
CA ALA A 10 7.47 17.21 -4.17
C ALA A 10 6.82 16.03 -4.91
N LEU A 11 5.66 15.52 -4.48
CA LEU A 11 5.08 14.33 -5.12
C LEU A 11 3.55 14.32 -5.06
N LEU A 12 2.89 15.19 -5.85
CA LEU A 12 1.57 14.93 -6.44
C LEU A 12 1.22 16.08 -7.40
N MET A 13 1.65 16.00 -8.66
CA MET A 13 0.93 16.68 -9.75
C MET A 13 0.05 15.65 -10.45
N ILE A 14 -1.09 15.35 -9.84
CA ILE A 14 -2.27 15.22 -10.66
C ILE A 14 -2.80 16.65 -10.76
N ALA A 15 -2.42 17.38 -11.79
CA ALA A 15 -3.19 18.55 -12.20
C ALA A 15 -4.54 18.02 -12.73
N MET A 16 -5.44 17.65 -11.83
CA MET A 16 -6.84 17.82 -12.14
C MET A 16 -7.04 19.31 -11.99
N ASN A 17 -7.08 20.04 -13.11
CA ASN A 17 -7.71 21.35 -13.12
C ASN A 17 -9.17 21.11 -12.74
N GLY A 18 -9.46 21.12 -11.45
CA GLY A 18 -10.78 21.15 -10.86
C GLY A 18 -11.34 22.54 -11.07
N TYR A 19 -11.72 22.85 -12.32
CA TYR A 19 -12.52 24.03 -12.59
C TYR A 19 -13.84 23.91 -11.81
N ALA A 20 -14.09 24.95 -11.03
CA ALA A 20 -15.21 25.07 -10.11
C ALA A 20 -16.56 24.79 -10.78
N ASP A 21 -17.56 24.47 -9.94
CA ASP A 21 -18.97 24.63 -10.31
C ASP A 21 -19.16 25.98 -11.01
N ALA A 22 -19.90 25.96 -12.13
CA ALA A 22 -20.20 27.10 -12.98
C ALA A 22 -21.08 28.19 -12.32
N SER A 23 -20.99 28.37 -11.00
CA SER A 23 -21.73 29.34 -10.21
C SER A 23 -20.84 30.21 -9.32
N ALA A 24 -19.61 30.55 -9.77
CA ALA A 24 -18.81 31.59 -9.13
C ALA A 24 -18.00 32.44 -10.13
N SER A 25 -18.45 33.70 -10.26
CA SER A 25 -17.76 34.90 -10.75
C SER A 25 -17.72 35.20 -12.26
N SER A 26 -18.56 36.16 -12.63
CA SER A 26 -18.52 37.00 -13.83
C SER A 26 -17.41 38.08 -13.74
N GLY A 27 -16.25 37.76 -13.15
CA GLY A 27 -15.13 38.69 -12.97
C GLY A 27 -13.91 38.24 -13.77
N LEU A 28 -13.14 39.19 -14.32
CA LEU A 28 -11.81 38.93 -14.89
C LEU A 28 -10.92 38.32 -13.79
N ASP A 29 -10.38 37.12 -14.03
CA ASP A 29 -9.49 36.47 -13.08
C ASP A 29 -8.18 37.27 -12.90
N GLY A 30 -7.70 37.35 -11.67
CA GLY A 30 -6.55 38.16 -11.30
C GLY A 30 -5.23 37.48 -11.64
N ILE A 31 -4.21 38.27 -11.98
CA ILE A 31 -2.84 37.77 -12.11
C ILE A 31 -2.16 37.88 -10.73
N SER A 32 -1.69 36.76 -10.20
CA SER A 32 -0.93 36.73 -8.93
C SER A 32 0.55 37.01 -9.14
N ALA A 33 1.13 36.47 -10.23
CA ALA A 33 2.51 36.74 -10.61
C ALA A 33 2.76 36.50 -12.11
N ILE A 34 3.79 37.17 -12.64
CA ILE A 34 4.32 36.99 -13.99
C ILE A 34 5.79 36.58 -13.86
N VAL A 35 6.19 35.52 -14.55
CA VAL A 35 7.54 34.94 -14.51
C VAL A 35 8.02 34.70 -15.94
N GLY A 36 8.85 35.60 -16.46
CA GLY A 36 9.21 35.61 -17.88
C GLY A 36 7.95 35.73 -18.76
N ASN A 37 7.66 34.69 -19.54
CA ASN A 37 6.45 34.61 -20.37
C ASN A 37 5.33 33.77 -19.73
N GLU A 38 5.51 33.32 -18.49
CA GLU A 38 4.56 32.51 -17.75
C GLU A 38 3.73 33.37 -16.80
N ILE A 39 2.44 33.05 -16.67
CA ILE A 39 1.51 33.75 -15.78
C ILE A 39 1.04 32.75 -14.71
N ILE A 40 0.85 33.25 -13.49
CA ILE A 40 0.21 32.54 -12.39
C ILE A 40 -1.08 33.28 -12.05
N LEU A 41 -2.22 32.61 -12.24
CA LEU A 41 -3.54 33.20 -11.98
C LEU A 41 -3.94 33.04 -10.51
N ASP A 42 -4.84 33.89 -10.04
CA ASP A 42 -5.39 33.77 -8.69
C ASP A 42 -6.28 32.53 -8.55
N SER A 43 -6.97 32.10 -9.62
CA SER A 43 -7.66 30.80 -9.64
C SER A 43 -6.74 29.64 -9.30
N ASP A 44 -5.56 29.62 -9.89
CA ASP A 44 -4.62 28.50 -9.77
C ASP A 44 -4.11 28.37 -8.32
N VAL A 45 -3.79 29.51 -7.71
CA VAL A 45 -3.35 29.57 -6.31
C VAL A 45 -4.46 29.11 -5.37
N ARG A 46 -5.70 29.58 -5.57
CA ARG A 46 -6.87 29.21 -4.74
C ARG A 46 -7.22 27.74 -4.89
N GLU A 47 -7.12 27.19 -6.09
CA GLU A 47 -7.41 25.79 -6.36
C GLU A 47 -6.40 24.87 -5.67
N GLN A 48 -5.10 25.18 -5.81
CA GLN A 48 -4.06 24.41 -5.14
C GLN A 48 -4.17 24.53 -3.61
N GLU A 49 -4.58 25.69 -3.09
CA GLU A 49 -4.86 25.87 -1.67
C GLU A 49 -6.02 25.00 -1.19
N LEU A 50 -7.13 24.96 -1.93
CA LEU A 50 -8.27 24.12 -1.60
C LEU A 50 -7.87 22.64 -1.55
N MET A 51 -7.15 22.17 -2.57
CA MET A 51 -6.68 20.78 -2.64
C MET A 51 -5.81 20.40 -1.44
N LEU A 52 -4.86 21.27 -1.06
CA LEU A 52 -3.99 21.02 0.10
C LEU A 52 -4.77 21.01 1.42
N ARG A 53 -5.78 21.88 1.59
CA ARG A 53 -6.63 21.91 2.80
C ARG A 53 -7.55 20.69 2.91
N LEU A 54 -7.95 20.10 1.78
CA LEU A 54 -8.73 18.86 1.74
C LEU A 54 -7.86 17.66 2.09
N GLN A 55 -6.63 17.61 1.57
CA GLN A 55 -5.71 16.49 1.77
C GLN A 55 -5.06 16.50 3.17
N TYR A 56 -4.74 17.69 3.69
CA TYR A 56 -4.05 17.86 4.96
C TYR A 56 -4.91 18.69 5.92
N PRO A 57 -5.61 18.05 6.87
CA PRO A 57 -6.45 18.74 7.85
C PRO A 57 -5.70 19.82 8.64
N ASP A 58 -4.41 19.61 8.91
CA ASP A 58 -3.54 20.56 9.63
C ASP A 58 -3.22 21.83 8.82
N ALA A 59 -3.29 21.76 7.48
CA ALA A 59 -3.06 22.91 6.61
C ALA A 59 -4.18 23.95 6.68
N LYS A 60 -5.36 23.58 7.23
CA LYS A 60 -6.51 24.49 7.38
C LYS A 60 -6.20 25.73 8.24
N ASN A 61 -5.21 25.64 9.12
CA ASN A 61 -4.90 26.67 10.10
C ASN A 61 -3.60 27.44 9.79
N ASP A 62 -2.96 27.22 8.64
CA ASP A 62 -1.72 27.93 8.29
C ASP A 62 -2.02 29.24 7.54
N PRO A 63 -1.86 30.41 8.18
CA PRO A 63 -2.12 31.70 7.54
C PRO A 63 -1.14 32.02 6.40
N GLN A 64 -0.02 31.31 6.29
CA GLN A 64 0.97 31.49 5.22
C GLN A 64 0.80 30.50 4.07
N LEU A 65 -0.21 29.62 4.10
CA LEU A 65 -0.37 28.56 3.11
C LEU A 65 -0.43 29.11 1.68
N ARG A 66 -1.29 30.11 1.45
CA ARG A 66 -1.48 30.73 0.14
C ARG A 66 -0.19 31.35 -0.42
N LYS A 67 0.57 32.05 0.44
CA LYS A 67 1.88 32.61 0.07
C LYS A 67 2.88 31.51 -0.30
N LYS A 68 2.98 30.44 0.49
CA LYS A 68 3.88 29.31 0.20
C LYS A 68 3.54 28.62 -1.13
N ILE A 69 2.25 28.51 -1.45
CA ILE A 69 1.78 27.99 -2.73
C ILE A 69 2.24 28.88 -3.86
N LEU A 70 1.99 30.19 -3.77
CA LEU A 70 2.42 31.16 -4.78
C LEU A 70 3.94 31.15 -4.97
N ASP A 71 4.72 31.16 -3.89
CA ASP A 71 6.19 31.08 -3.93
C ASP A 71 6.67 29.79 -4.64
N ASN A 72 6.01 28.67 -4.39
CA ASN A 72 6.31 27.40 -5.06
C ASN A 72 5.96 27.45 -6.56
N MET A 73 4.80 28.00 -6.92
CA MET A 73 4.41 28.18 -8.32
C MET A 73 5.37 29.09 -9.08
N ILE A 74 5.77 30.22 -8.48
CA ILE A 74 6.78 31.14 -9.02
C ILE A 74 8.09 30.38 -9.25
N THR A 75 8.53 29.60 -8.26
CA THR A 75 9.74 28.78 -8.37
C THR A 75 9.67 27.80 -9.54
N GLN A 76 8.56 27.07 -9.70
CA GLN A 76 8.37 26.17 -10.84
C GLN A 76 8.40 26.91 -12.18
N LYS A 77 7.76 28.08 -12.28
CA LYS A 77 7.76 28.90 -13.50
C LYS A 77 9.14 29.48 -13.82
N ILE A 78 9.97 29.79 -12.81
CA ILE A 78 11.37 30.22 -13.02
C ILE A 78 12.16 29.09 -13.65
N ILE A 79 12.06 27.87 -13.09
CA ILE A 79 12.76 26.68 -13.60
C ILE A 79 12.30 26.39 -15.03
N LEU A 80 10.99 26.44 -15.30
CA LEU A 80 10.42 26.22 -16.63
C LEU A 80 10.91 27.24 -17.64
N THR A 81 10.89 28.53 -17.28
CA THR A 81 11.36 29.63 -18.15
C THR A 81 12.81 29.41 -18.53
N LYS A 82 13.67 29.04 -17.56
CA LYS A 82 15.08 28.71 -17.82
C LYS A 82 15.24 27.44 -18.64
N ALA A 83 14.44 26.39 -18.40
CA ALA A 83 14.46 25.19 -19.21
C ALA A 83 14.11 25.48 -20.69
N LYS A 84 13.15 26.38 -20.93
CA LYS A 84 12.77 26.85 -22.27
C LYS A 84 13.89 27.66 -22.92
N ILE A 85 14.49 28.61 -22.21
CA ILE A 85 15.63 29.41 -22.69
C ILE A 85 16.82 28.51 -23.05
N ASP A 86 17.15 27.54 -22.18
CA ASP A 86 18.27 26.62 -22.36
C ASP A 86 17.95 25.47 -23.33
N THR A 87 16.78 25.51 -23.99
CA THR A 87 16.33 24.55 -25.00
C THR A 87 16.44 23.09 -24.52
N VAL A 88 15.96 22.83 -23.30
CA VAL A 88 15.93 21.49 -22.70
C VAL A 88 15.04 20.57 -23.53
N LYS A 89 15.59 19.45 -23.99
CA LYS A 89 14.86 18.46 -24.79
C LYS A 89 14.07 17.50 -23.89
N VAL A 90 12.89 17.13 -24.36
CA VAL A 90 11.96 16.17 -23.74
C VAL A 90 11.56 15.10 -24.76
N ASP A 91 11.04 13.98 -24.26
CA ASP A 91 10.60 12.87 -25.11
C ASP A 91 9.13 13.04 -25.47
N GLU A 92 8.85 13.49 -26.71
CA GLU A 92 7.50 13.67 -27.23
C GLU A 92 6.66 12.38 -27.22
N LYS A 93 7.30 11.21 -27.36
CA LYS A 93 6.57 9.93 -27.26
C LYS A 93 6.08 9.71 -25.83
N SER A 94 6.95 9.91 -24.84
CA SER A 94 6.58 9.81 -23.43
C SER A 94 5.49 10.81 -23.04
N ILE A 95 5.56 12.04 -23.58
CA ILE A 95 4.53 13.07 -23.37
C ILE A 95 3.17 12.58 -23.88
N GLU A 96 3.09 12.05 -25.10
CA GLU A 96 1.83 11.59 -25.67
C GLU A 96 1.24 10.39 -24.91
N GLU A 97 2.09 9.44 -24.51
CA GLU A 97 1.67 8.27 -23.72
C GLU A 97 1.10 8.68 -22.35
N GLN A 98 1.80 9.55 -21.62
CA GLN A 98 1.35 10.05 -20.32
C GLN A 98 0.10 10.93 -20.45
N ALA A 99 0.02 11.77 -21.49
CA ALA A 99 -1.14 12.62 -21.74
C ALA A 99 -2.39 11.77 -22.05
N GLY A 100 -2.23 10.73 -22.88
CA GLY A 100 -3.28 9.76 -23.17
C GLY A 100 -3.75 9.03 -21.91
N ALA A 101 -2.83 8.54 -21.08
CA ALA A 101 -3.15 7.87 -19.83
C ALA A 101 -3.91 8.78 -18.86
N ARG A 102 -3.40 10.00 -18.60
CA ARG A 102 -4.04 10.99 -17.72
C ARG A 102 -5.42 11.39 -18.24
N TYR A 103 -5.56 11.57 -19.54
CA TYR A 103 -6.87 11.83 -20.17
C TYR A 103 -7.85 10.68 -19.95
N ASN A 104 -7.43 9.44 -20.16
CA ASN A 104 -8.30 8.27 -20.00
C ASN A 104 -8.74 8.09 -18.54
N SER A 105 -7.85 8.30 -17.58
CA SER A 105 -8.18 8.31 -16.16
C SER A 105 -9.18 9.41 -15.81
N LEU A 106 -8.99 10.63 -16.35
CA LEU A 106 -9.93 11.73 -16.13
C LEU A 106 -11.31 11.42 -16.74
N ARG A 107 -11.34 10.93 -17.98
CA ARG A 107 -12.57 10.56 -18.70
C ARG A 107 -13.39 9.53 -17.95
N ALA A 108 -12.74 8.55 -17.30
CA ALA A 108 -13.42 7.47 -16.58
C ALA A 108 -14.33 7.96 -15.44
N GLY A 109 -14.07 9.16 -14.90
CA GLY A 109 -14.92 9.80 -13.90
C GLY A 109 -16.20 10.45 -14.44
N PHE A 110 -16.40 10.45 -15.76
CA PHE A 110 -17.53 11.10 -16.41
C PHE A 110 -18.38 10.12 -17.23
N PRO A 111 -19.72 10.26 -17.23
CA PRO A 111 -20.60 9.39 -17.99
C PRO A 111 -20.48 9.59 -19.51
N SER A 112 -20.03 10.76 -19.96
CA SER A 112 -19.81 11.05 -21.38
C SER A 112 -18.80 12.18 -21.58
N VAL A 113 -18.26 12.31 -22.80
CA VAL A 113 -17.45 13.46 -23.21
C VAL A 113 -18.21 14.76 -23.00
N GLN A 114 -19.50 14.78 -23.34
CA GLN A 114 -20.29 16.00 -23.26
C GLN A 114 -20.53 16.43 -21.81
N ALA A 115 -20.77 15.49 -20.89
CA ALA A 115 -20.82 15.78 -19.47
C ALA A 115 -19.48 16.33 -18.95
N MET A 116 -18.37 15.82 -19.46
CA MET A 116 -17.02 16.30 -19.16
C MET A 116 -16.81 17.73 -19.70
N GLU A 117 -17.10 17.99 -20.97
CA GLU A 117 -17.00 19.33 -21.58
C GLU A 117 -17.92 20.35 -20.89
N SER A 118 -19.14 19.96 -20.51
CA SER A 118 -20.05 20.81 -19.73
C SER A 118 -19.53 21.10 -18.33
N ARG A 119 -18.87 20.13 -17.68
CA ARG A 119 -18.25 20.33 -16.36
C ARG A 119 -17.06 21.28 -16.44
N PHE A 120 -16.20 21.11 -17.44
CA PHE A 120 -14.96 21.87 -17.58
C PHE A 120 -15.13 23.19 -18.34
N GLY A 121 -16.26 23.41 -19.01
CA GLY A 121 -16.46 24.59 -19.86
C GLY A 121 -15.51 24.66 -21.06
N LEU A 122 -14.85 23.54 -21.41
CA LEU A 122 -13.81 23.48 -22.42
C LEU A 122 -14.06 22.31 -23.39
N PRO A 123 -13.84 22.51 -24.71
CA PRO A 123 -13.83 21.40 -25.66
C PRO A 123 -12.75 20.38 -25.32
N VAL A 124 -13.03 19.09 -25.55
CA VAL A 124 -12.15 17.96 -25.22
C VAL A 124 -10.76 18.09 -25.85
N ASN A 125 -10.69 18.66 -27.06
CA ASN A 125 -9.43 18.86 -27.75
C ASN A 125 -8.55 19.90 -27.04
N ARG A 126 -9.15 20.95 -26.46
CA ARG A 126 -8.43 21.91 -25.62
C ARG A 126 -7.98 21.27 -24.32
N LEU A 127 -8.83 20.47 -23.68
CA LEU A 127 -8.47 19.74 -22.47
C LEU A 127 -7.28 18.79 -22.69
N LYS A 128 -7.30 18.01 -23.79
CA LYS A 128 -6.17 17.15 -24.18
C LYS A 128 -4.89 17.94 -24.43
N GLN A 129 -5.00 19.09 -25.09
CA GLN A 129 -3.86 19.94 -25.36
C GLN A 129 -3.27 20.50 -24.07
N ASN A 130 -4.11 20.99 -23.14
CA ASN A 130 -3.65 21.48 -21.83
C ASN A 130 -2.94 20.37 -21.05
N ILE A 131 -3.51 19.16 -21.00
CA ILE A 131 -2.86 18.01 -20.35
C ILE A 131 -1.48 17.72 -20.97
N ARG A 132 -1.37 17.77 -22.30
CA ARG A 132 -0.12 17.56 -23.02
C ARG A 132 0.91 18.65 -22.68
N ASP A 133 0.48 19.91 -22.66
CA ASP A 133 1.35 21.05 -22.37
C ASP A 133 1.81 21.04 -20.90
N ASP A 134 0.93 20.71 -19.95
CA ASP A 134 1.28 20.49 -18.54
C ASP A 134 2.36 19.42 -18.38
N ILE A 135 2.19 18.27 -19.05
CA ILE A 135 3.15 17.16 -18.96
C ILE A 135 4.48 17.56 -19.60
N ARG A 136 4.45 18.29 -20.72
CA ARG A 136 5.66 18.81 -21.35
C ARG A 136 6.41 19.75 -20.41
N ASP A 137 5.72 20.73 -19.84
CA ASP A 137 6.30 21.70 -18.91
C ASP A 137 6.90 20.99 -17.69
N GLN A 138 6.18 20.02 -17.11
CA GLN A 138 6.68 19.22 -15.99
C GLN A 138 7.94 18.40 -16.37
N GLN A 139 7.94 17.75 -17.53
CA GLN A 139 9.11 17.01 -18.00
C GLN A 139 10.31 17.92 -18.27
N MET A 140 10.09 19.14 -18.77
CA MET A 140 11.16 20.13 -18.97
C MET A 140 11.74 20.58 -17.63
N ILE A 141 10.90 20.90 -16.65
CA ILE A 141 11.32 21.23 -15.28
C ILE A 141 12.19 20.11 -14.70
N ASP A 142 11.71 18.87 -14.78
CA ASP A 142 12.41 17.73 -14.20
C ASP A 142 13.72 17.41 -14.94
N ALA A 143 13.74 17.52 -16.26
CA ALA A 143 14.95 17.36 -17.06
C ALA A 143 15.99 18.44 -16.75
N PHE A 144 15.56 19.69 -16.58
CA PHE A 144 16.45 20.79 -16.22
C PHE A 144 17.04 20.63 -14.82
N ARG A 145 16.21 20.24 -13.85
CA ARG A 145 16.67 19.91 -12.48
C ARG A 145 17.69 18.77 -12.48
N ARG A 146 17.42 17.66 -13.19
CA ARG A 146 18.35 16.52 -13.30
C ARG A 146 19.67 16.90 -13.97
N LYS A 147 19.63 17.80 -14.95
CA LYS A 147 20.85 18.30 -15.61
C LYS A 147 21.72 19.10 -14.65
N HIS A 148 21.11 19.84 -13.71
CA HIS A 148 21.83 20.68 -12.75
C HIS A 148 22.34 19.91 -11.53
N PHE A 149 21.48 19.09 -10.90
CA PHE A 149 21.85 18.33 -9.71
C PHE A 149 22.30 16.93 -10.09
N ARG A 150 23.57 16.61 -9.82
CA ARG A 150 24.05 15.23 -9.70
C ARG A 150 23.71 14.69 -8.30
N GLU A 151 23.95 13.40 -8.08
CA GLU A 151 23.82 12.78 -6.76
C GLU A 151 24.56 13.61 -5.70
N VAL A 152 23.80 14.14 -4.74
CA VAL A 152 24.33 14.95 -3.65
C VAL A 152 24.80 13.99 -2.57
N ASN A 153 26.11 13.90 -2.37
CA ASN A 153 26.70 13.13 -1.28
C ASN A 153 27.24 14.07 -0.19
N VAL A 154 27.30 13.56 1.03
CA VAL A 154 27.95 14.22 2.17
C VAL A 154 29.14 13.39 2.63
N SER A 155 30.24 14.04 2.99
CA SER A 155 31.39 13.37 3.60
C SER A 155 31.14 13.14 5.10
N TYR A 156 31.96 12.28 5.71
CA TYR A 156 31.96 12.09 7.16
C TYR A 156 32.17 13.42 7.92
N ASP A 157 33.12 14.25 7.47
CA ASP A 157 33.41 15.56 8.08
C ASP A 157 32.23 16.54 7.94
N GLU A 158 31.55 16.54 6.79
CA GLU A 158 30.34 17.35 6.58
C GLU A 158 29.19 16.90 7.49
N THR A 159 29.02 15.58 7.66
CA THR A 159 28.02 15.01 8.58
C THR A 159 28.32 15.37 10.03
N MET A 160 29.59 15.31 10.45
CA MET A 160 30.00 15.75 11.78
C MET A 160 29.76 17.24 11.99
N ALA A 161 30.15 18.10 11.03
CA ALA A 161 29.95 19.54 11.12
C ALA A 161 28.45 19.88 11.22
N PHE A 162 27.62 19.25 10.37
CA PHE A 162 26.17 19.37 10.43
C PHE A 162 25.63 18.98 11.81
N TYR A 163 26.04 17.83 12.35
CA TYR A 163 25.61 17.38 13.68
C TYR A 163 25.96 18.40 14.77
N GLN A 164 27.20 18.90 14.80
CA GLN A 164 27.62 19.87 15.81
C GLN A 164 26.86 21.19 15.71
N GLN A 165 26.62 21.67 14.49
CA GLN A 165 25.90 22.91 14.24
C GLN A 165 24.40 22.80 14.60
N GLU A 166 23.78 21.66 14.30
CA GLU A 166 22.33 21.49 14.41
C GLU A 166 21.90 20.65 15.61
N LYS A 167 22.81 20.18 16.47
CA LYS A 167 22.54 19.26 17.59
C LYS A 167 21.29 19.59 18.40
N GLY A 168 21.08 20.86 18.76
CA GLY A 168 19.92 21.32 19.54
C GLY A 168 18.61 21.47 18.75
N ARG A 169 18.64 21.27 17.42
CA ARG A 169 17.53 21.43 16.49
C ARG A 169 17.22 20.16 15.71
N LEU A 170 18.07 19.14 15.81
CA LEU A 170 17.83 17.84 15.22
C LEU A 170 16.54 17.24 15.79
N PRO A 171 15.71 16.58 14.95
CA PRO A 171 14.59 15.82 15.44
C PRO A 171 15.09 14.64 16.28
N GLU A 172 14.29 14.17 17.22
CA GLU A 172 14.54 12.89 17.87
C GLU A 172 14.38 11.74 16.86
N ALA A 173 15.10 10.65 17.09
CA ALA A 173 14.75 9.38 16.50
C ALA A 173 13.35 8.99 17.00
N PRO A 174 12.43 8.56 16.12
CA PRO A 174 11.11 8.10 16.49
C PRO A 174 11.24 6.78 17.23
N GLU A 175 10.21 6.47 18.00
CA GLU A 175 10.08 5.16 18.61
C GLU A 175 9.90 4.09 17.53
N THR A 176 10.70 3.02 17.60
CA THR A 176 10.56 1.86 16.74
C THR A 176 10.25 0.60 17.54
N VAL A 177 9.51 -0.32 16.93
CA VAL A 177 9.19 -1.63 17.51
C VAL A 177 9.39 -2.73 16.48
N SER A 178 9.78 -3.91 16.93
CA SER A 178 9.66 -5.14 16.15
C SER A 178 8.54 -5.98 16.74
N VAL A 179 7.62 -6.42 15.90
CA VAL A 179 6.38 -7.09 16.30
C VAL A 179 6.18 -8.35 15.47
N SER A 180 5.75 -9.43 16.10
CA SER A 180 5.25 -10.62 15.41
C SER A 180 3.74 -10.76 15.60
N GLN A 181 3.06 -11.31 14.59
CA GLN A 181 1.63 -11.58 14.59
C GLN A 181 1.32 -13.05 14.28
N LEU A 182 0.20 -13.50 14.82
CA LEU A 182 -0.46 -14.75 14.44
C LEU A 182 -1.90 -14.40 14.13
N ILE A 183 -2.30 -14.51 12.87
CA ILE A 183 -3.65 -14.18 12.39
C ILE A 183 -4.47 -15.46 12.31
N LYS A 184 -5.70 -15.43 12.80
CA LYS A 184 -6.65 -16.54 12.69
C LYS A 184 -7.98 -16.03 12.17
N MET A 185 -8.43 -16.59 11.05
CA MET A 185 -9.79 -16.38 10.57
C MET A 185 -10.76 -17.06 11.55
N PRO A 186 -11.98 -16.51 11.73
CA PRO A 186 -12.98 -17.16 12.55
C PRO A 186 -13.17 -18.62 12.13
N LEU A 187 -13.05 -19.52 13.11
CA LEU A 187 -13.28 -20.94 12.91
C LEU A 187 -14.71 -21.15 12.42
N VAL A 188 -14.90 -22.16 11.58
CA VAL A 188 -16.23 -22.59 11.14
C VAL A 188 -16.91 -23.30 12.30
N ALA A 189 -18.17 -22.96 12.56
CA ALA A 189 -18.95 -23.60 13.61
C ALA A 189 -19.13 -25.10 13.35
N ASP A 190 -19.14 -25.92 14.41
CA ASP A 190 -19.28 -27.37 14.29
C ASP A 190 -20.55 -27.79 13.54
N ALA A 191 -21.64 -27.04 13.68
CA ALA A 191 -22.87 -27.28 12.92
C ALA A 191 -22.64 -27.14 11.40
N ALA A 192 -21.90 -26.12 10.96
CA ALA A 192 -21.58 -25.91 9.55
C ALA A 192 -20.59 -26.96 9.03
N LYS A 193 -19.65 -27.43 9.87
CA LYS A 193 -18.83 -28.58 9.54
C LYS A 193 -19.69 -29.84 9.39
N LEU A 194 -20.62 -30.09 10.30
CA LEU A 194 -21.49 -31.26 10.26
C LEU A 194 -22.37 -31.26 9.00
N GLU A 195 -22.94 -30.11 8.62
CA GLU A 195 -23.67 -29.95 7.35
C GLU A 195 -22.82 -30.33 6.13
N ALA A 196 -21.59 -29.82 6.05
CA ALA A 196 -20.66 -30.17 4.97
C ALA A 196 -20.25 -31.67 5.01
N LEU A 197 -20.10 -32.22 6.22
CA LEU A 197 -19.75 -33.62 6.43
C LEU A 197 -20.87 -34.55 5.97
N ASP A 198 -22.13 -34.22 6.27
CA ASP A 198 -23.29 -35.01 5.86
C ASP A 198 -23.44 -34.99 4.34
N LYS A 199 -23.23 -33.82 3.71
CA LYS A 199 -23.20 -33.68 2.25
C LYS A 199 -22.13 -34.57 1.61
N ILE A 200 -20.89 -34.50 2.09
CA ILE A 200 -19.79 -35.28 1.48
C ILE A 200 -19.93 -36.78 1.76
N LYS A 201 -20.48 -37.18 2.91
CA LYS A 201 -20.79 -38.59 3.22
C LYS A 201 -21.83 -39.16 2.27
N ALA A 202 -22.87 -38.40 1.92
CA ALA A 202 -23.85 -38.82 0.93
C ALA A 202 -23.20 -39.07 -0.44
N VAL A 203 -22.27 -38.21 -0.86
CA VAL A 203 -21.49 -38.41 -2.09
C VAL A 203 -20.59 -39.65 -1.98
N GLN A 204 -19.92 -39.85 -0.85
CA GLN A 204 -19.07 -41.02 -0.61
C GLN A 204 -19.86 -42.34 -0.75
N GLN A 205 -21.09 -42.38 -0.23
CA GLN A 205 -21.97 -43.54 -0.37
C GLN A 205 -22.35 -43.80 -1.83
N GLN A 206 -22.66 -42.75 -2.61
CA GLN A 206 -22.96 -42.89 -4.04
C GLN A 206 -21.75 -43.37 -4.85
N LEU A 207 -20.54 -42.90 -4.51
CA LEU A 207 -19.30 -43.42 -5.10
C LEU A 207 -19.08 -44.89 -4.75
N ALA A 208 -19.31 -45.28 -3.50
CA ALA A 208 -19.19 -46.68 -3.06
C ALA A 208 -20.21 -47.60 -3.74
N ALA A 209 -21.37 -47.07 -4.12
CA ALA A 209 -22.40 -47.78 -4.89
C ALA A 209 -22.10 -47.84 -6.41
N GLY A 210 -20.94 -47.36 -6.86
CA GLY A 210 -20.53 -47.39 -8.28
C GLY A 210 -20.90 -46.14 -9.09
N GLY A 211 -21.29 -45.05 -8.43
CA GLY A 211 -21.58 -43.77 -9.10
C GLY A 211 -20.38 -43.20 -9.84
N ASN A 212 -20.62 -42.53 -10.97
CA ASN A 212 -19.57 -41.89 -11.75
C ASN A 212 -19.05 -40.62 -11.04
N PHE A 213 -17.75 -40.57 -10.76
CA PHE A 213 -17.14 -39.46 -10.04
C PHE A 213 -17.36 -38.10 -10.72
N ALA A 214 -17.23 -38.02 -12.05
CA ALA A 214 -17.36 -36.75 -12.77
C ALA A 214 -18.80 -36.22 -12.71
N ASP A 215 -19.80 -37.10 -12.76
CA ASP A 215 -21.20 -36.72 -12.65
C ASP A 215 -21.55 -36.25 -11.23
N LEU A 216 -21.06 -36.96 -10.22
CA LEU A 216 -21.21 -36.56 -8.82
C LEU A 216 -20.49 -35.24 -8.51
N ALA A 217 -19.30 -35.03 -9.08
CA ALA A 217 -18.60 -33.76 -8.97
C ALA A 217 -19.42 -32.63 -9.57
N ARG A 218 -19.98 -32.79 -10.78
CA ARG A 218 -20.84 -31.78 -11.42
C ARG A 218 -22.08 -31.47 -10.59
N ALA A 219 -22.70 -32.49 -10.00
CA ALA A 219 -23.93 -32.37 -9.26
C ALA A 219 -23.74 -31.77 -7.85
N TYR A 220 -22.68 -32.16 -7.14
CA TYR A 220 -22.58 -31.94 -5.70
C TYR A 220 -21.34 -31.14 -5.25
N SER A 221 -20.32 -31.00 -6.09
CA SER A 221 -19.13 -30.22 -5.72
C SER A 221 -19.48 -28.73 -5.60
N ASP A 222 -18.97 -28.11 -4.55
CA ASP A 222 -19.06 -26.67 -4.31
C ASP A 222 -17.87 -25.90 -4.93
N ASP A 223 -16.86 -26.59 -5.47
CA ASP A 223 -15.73 -25.91 -6.12
C ASP A 223 -16.14 -25.35 -7.50
N PRO A 224 -16.28 -24.02 -7.67
CA PRO A 224 -16.70 -23.44 -8.94
C PRO A 224 -15.69 -23.68 -10.07
N GLY A 225 -14.40 -23.85 -9.74
CA GLY A 225 -13.31 -23.95 -10.72
C GLY A 225 -13.28 -25.29 -11.46
N SER A 226 -13.57 -26.38 -10.75
CA SER A 226 -13.48 -27.74 -11.29
C SER A 226 -14.82 -28.46 -11.45
N ARG A 227 -15.88 -28.02 -10.75
CA ARG A 227 -17.21 -28.69 -10.75
C ARG A 227 -17.70 -29.03 -12.15
N GLN A 228 -17.71 -28.05 -13.07
CA GLN A 228 -18.22 -28.26 -14.44
C GLN A 228 -17.36 -29.26 -15.25
N LYS A 229 -16.07 -29.39 -14.91
CA LYS A 229 -15.11 -30.31 -15.52
C LYS A 229 -15.09 -31.68 -14.83
N GLY A 230 -16.10 -32.00 -14.02
CA GLY A 230 -16.16 -33.27 -13.28
C GLY A 230 -15.14 -33.34 -12.14
N GLY A 231 -14.79 -32.19 -11.56
CA GLY A 231 -13.86 -32.07 -10.45
C GLY A 231 -12.39 -32.02 -10.87
N ASP A 232 -12.09 -32.05 -12.17
CA ASP A 232 -10.72 -32.12 -12.70
C ASP A 232 -9.93 -30.82 -12.49
N LEU A 233 -8.78 -30.93 -11.83
CA LEU A 233 -7.84 -29.84 -11.55
C LEU A 233 -6.65 -29.79 -12.51
N GLY A 234 -6.52 -30.76 -13.42
CA GLY A 234 -5.34 -30.93 -14.26
C GLY A 234 -4.11 -31.35 -13.48
N PHE A 235 -2.93 -31.17 -14.08
CA PHE A 235 -1.65 -31.45 -13.42
C PHE A 235 -1.24 -30.29 -12.51
N THR A 236 -1.09 -30.58 -11.23
CA THR A 236 -0.61 -29.65 -10.20
C THR A 236 0.76 -30.09 -9.69
N ARG A 237 1.61 -29.12 -9.35
CA ARG A 237 2.91 -29.31 -8.69
C ARG A 237 2.78 -29.21 -7.17
N LYS A 238 3.83 -29.63 -6.49
CA LYS A 238 3.98 -29.43 -5.04
C LYS A 238 3.87 -27.95 -4.69
N GLY A 239 2.97 -27.61 -3.77
CA GLY A 239 2.71 -26.24 -3.32
C GLY A 239 1.59 -25.51 -4.05
N ASP A 240 1.05 -26.09 -5.14
CA ASP A 240 -0.11 -25.52 -5.84
C ASP A 240 -1.42 -25.74 -5.06
N LEU A 241 -1.46 -26.75 -4.21
CA LEU A 241 -2.65 -27.18 -3.47
C LEU A 241 -2.47 -26.98 -1.95
N VAL A 242 -3.60 -26.93 -1.23
CA VAL A 242 -3.55 -26.83 0.23
C VAL A 242 -2.91 -28.07 0.85
N PRO A 243 -2.10 -27.94 1.91
CA PRO A 243 -1.26 -29.05 2.41
C PRO A 243 -2.01 -30.35 2.73
N SER A 244 -3.21 -30.27 3.32
CA SER A 244 -3.98 -31.48 3.66
C SER A 244 -4.51 -32.22 2.43
N TYR A 245 -4.88 -31.49 1.37
CA TYR A 245 -5.27 -32.08 0.10
C TYR A 245 -4.07 -32.73 -0.57
N GLU A 246 -2.95 -32.00 -0.65
CA GLU A 246 -1.74 -32.46 -1.32
C GLU A 246 -1.20 -33.75 -0.68
N GLN A 247 -1.14 -33.80 0.66
CA GLN A 247 -0.73 -34.97 1.40
C GLN A 247 -1.64 -36.18 1.12
N ALA A 248 -2.97 -35.97 1.19
CA ALA A 248 -3.90 -37.04 0.92
C ALA A 248 -3.81 -37.54 -0.53
N ALA A 249 -3.63 -36.63 -1.50
CA ALA A 249 -3.48 -36.96 -2.90
C ALA A 249 -2.17 -37.71 -3.21
N SER A 250 -1.06 -37.35 -2.54
CA SER A 250 0.24 -38.00 -2.75
C SER A 250 0.24 -39.46 -2.32
N ASP A 251 -0.56 -39.79 -1.31
CA ASP A 251 -0.69 -41.12 -0.72
C ASP A 251 -1.56 -42.09 -1.58
N LEU A 252 -2.24 -41.56 -2.60
CA LEU A 252 -3.07 -42.34 -3.52
C LEU A 252 -2.24 -42.98 -4.64
N LYS A 253 -2.75 -44.10 -5.15
CA LYS A 253 -2.34 -44.71 -6.43
C LYS A 253 -3.23 -44.22 -7.58
N PRO A 254 -2.75 -44.16 -8.84
CA PRO A 254 -3.58 -43.79 -9.98
C PRO A 254 -4.86 -44.65 -10.04
N GLY A 255 -6.00 -43.99 -10.23
CA GLY A 255 -7.35 -44.56 -10.16
C GLY A 255 -7.97 -44.60 -8.76
N GLN A 256 -7.18 -44.49 -7.69
CA GLN A 256 -7.66 -44.61 -6.30
C GLN A 256 -8.42 -43.36 -5.85
N ILE A 257 -9.51 -43.59 -5.11
CA ILE A 257 -10.32 -42.56 -4.45
C ILE A 257 -9.96 -42.54 -2.94
N SER A 258 -9.81 -41.35 -2.37
CA SER A 258 -9.53 -41.16 -0.95
C SER A 258 -10.75 -41.39 -0.06
N GLY A 259 -10.51 -41.45 1.25
CA GLY A 259 -11.56 -41.14 2.22
C GLY A 259 -11.95 -39.66 2.20
N ILE A 260 -12.74 -39.24 3.19
CA ILE A 260 -13.07 -37.82 3.39
C ILE A 260 -11.84 -37.12 3.97
N VAL A 261 -11.39 -36.05 3.33
CA VAL A 261 -10.22 -35.25 3.70
C VAL A 261 -10.66 -33.85 4.10
N GLU A 262 -10.30 -33.40 5.31
CA GLU A 262 -10.58 -32.03 5.75
C GLU A 262 -9.51 -31.05 5.25
N SER A 263 -9.93 -29.89 4.76
CA SER A 263 -9.06 -28.76 4.48
C SER A 263 -9.64 -27.47 5.06
N ARG A 264 -8.90 -26.37 4.94
CA ARG A 264 -9.40 -25.04 5.31
C ARG A 264 -10.67 -24.63 4.55
N PHE A 265 -10.94 -25.21 3.38
CA PHE A 265 -12.11 -24.88 2.56
C PHE A 265 -13.34 -25.72 2.88
N GLY A 266 -13.15 -26.96 3.33
CA GLY A 266 -14.23 -27.91 3.51
C GLY A 266 -13.76 -29.36 3.48
N TYR A 267 -14.69 -30.27 3.22
CA TYR A 267 -14.39 -31.68 3.07
C TYR A 267 -14.24 -32.07 1.61
N HIS A 268 -13.24 -32.89 1.32
CA HIS A 268 -12.90 -33.35 -0.01
C HIS A 268 -13.01 -34.87 -0.10
N ILE A 269 -13.47 -35.35 -1.26
CA ILE A 269 -13.14 -36.69 -1.75
C ILE A 269 -12.25 -36.49 -2.98
N ILE A 270 -11.10 -37.13 -2.99
CA ILE A 270 -10.05 -36.92 -3.98
C ILE A 270 -9.87 -38.20 -4.78
N GLN A 271 -9.71 -38.09 -6.09
CA GLN A 271 -9.24 -39.17 -6.93
C GLN A 271 -7.96 -38.77 -7.63
N LEU A 272 -6.94 -39.62 -7.52
CA LEU A 272 -5.74 -39.47 -8.32
C LEU A 272 -5.97 -40.09 -9.69
N ILE A 273 -5.86 -39.30 -10.75
CA ILE A 273 -5.99 -39.75 -12.14
C ILE A 273 -4.65 -40.30 -12.62
N GLY A 274 -3.57 -39.57 -12.37
CA GLY A 274 -2.22 -39.95 -12.80
C GLY A 274 -1.12 -39.17 -12.10
N LYS A 275 0.11 -39.64 -12.27
CA LYS A 275 1.33 -38.97 -11.83
C LYS A 275 2.28 -38.82 -13.01
N ASP A 276 2.94 -37.68 -13.11
CA ASP A 276 3.98 -37.42 -14.11
C ASP A 276 5.12 -36.65 -13.43
N GLY A 277 6.19 -37.38 -13.08
CA GLY A 277 7.28 -36.85 -12.26
C GLY A 277 6.80 -36.37 -10.89
N ASP A 278 7.02 -35.09 -10.60
CA ASP A 278 6.59 -34.40 -9.39
C ASP A 278 5.16 -33.82 -9.48
N ARG A 279 4.48 -34.01 -10.61
CA ARG A 279 3.14 -33.50 -10.86
C ARG A 279 2.09 -34.57 -10.61
N MET A 280 0.97 -34.15 -10.03
CA MET A 280 -0.19 -35.01 -9.79
C MET A 280 -1.39 -34.49 -10.58
N HIS A 281 -2.04 -35.38 -11.33
CA HIS A 281 -3.32 -35.08 -11.97
C HIS A 281 -4.43 -35.60 -11.08
N THR A 282 -5.20 -34.71 -10.48
CA THR A 282 -6.27 -35.08 -9.54
C THR A 282 -7.61 -34.50 -9.96
N ARG A 283 -8.68 -35.16 -9.50
CA ARG A 283 -10.01 -34.58 -9.47
C ARG A 283 -10.61 -34.69 -8.08
N HIS A 284 -11.51 -33.78 -7.73
CA HIS A 284 -12.15 -33.78 -6.41
C HIS A 284 -13.64 -33.47 -6.42
N ILE A 285 -14.28 -33.80 -5.30
CA ILE A 285 -15.60 -33.28 -4.93
C ILE A 285 -15.40 -32.55 -3.60
N LEU A 286 -15.78 -31.27 -3.56
CA LEU A 286 -15.67 -30.43 -2.38
C LEU A 286 -17.07 -30.16 -1.80
N ALA A 287 -17.26 -30.41 -0.50
CA ALA A 287 -18.34 -29.82 0.28
C ALA A 287 -17.75 -28.66 1.10
N MET A 288 -18.05 -27.42 0.70
CA MET A 288 -17.47 -26.24 1.34
C MET A 288 -18.06 -26.01 2.73
N PHE A 289 -17.23 -25.49 3.63
CA PHE A 289 -17.72 -24.94 4.89
C PHE A 289 -18.48 -23.64 4.67
N ASP A 290 -19.65 -23.50 5.29
CA ASP A 290 -20.37 -22.23 5.36
C ASP A 290 -19.64 -21.26 6.29
N ARG A 291 -18.84 -20.37 5.69
CA ARG A 291 -18.05 -19.37 6.41
C ARG A 291 -18.87 -18.18 6.91
N SER A 292 -20.17 -18.13 6.65
CA SER A 292 -21.06 -17.20 7.35
C SER A 292 -21.42 -17.69 8.75
N LYS A 293 -21.30 -19.01 9.00
CA LYS A 293 -21.51 -19.65 10.29
C LYS A 293 -20.18 -19.87 11.00
N THR A 294 -19.75 -18.88 11.76
CA THR A 294 -18.46 -18.90 12.47
C THR A 294 -18.65 -19.15 13.96
N ASP A 295 -17.60 -19.68 14.60
CA ASP A 295 -17.47 -19.79 16.05
C ASP A 295 -16.34 -18.88 16.53
N GLU A 296 -16.70 -17.61 16.77
CA GLU A 296 -15.79 -16.62 17.33
C GLU A 296 -15.27 -17.06 18.71
N SER A 297 -16.09 -17.73 19.51
CA SER A 297 -15.73 -18.15 20.86
C SER A 297 -14.66 -19.23 20.87
N ALA A 298 -14.79 -20.25 20.01
CA ALA A 298 -13.78 -21.28 19.81
C ALA A 298 -12.48 -20.70 19.22
N THR A 299 -12.59 -19.71 18.33
CA THR A 299 -11.42 -19.02 17.77
C THR A 299 -10.62 -18.31 18.86
N VAL A 300 -11.31 -17.56 19.72
CA VAL A 300 -10.67 -16.88 20.87
C VAL A 300 -10.10 -17.90 21.86
N ALA A 301 -10.81 -18.99 22.16
CA ALA A 301 -10.33 -20.05 23.04
C ALA A 301 -9.05 -20.72 22.50
N LEU A 302 -9.00 -21.01 21.20
CA LEU A 302 -7.80 -21.53 20.53
C LEU A 302 -6.62 -20.56 20.71
N LEU A 303 -6.81 -19.27 20.41
CA LEU A 303 -5.74 -18.28 20.55
C LEU A 303 -5.30 -18.10 22.01
N LYS A 304 -6.21 -18.19 22.99
CA LYS A 304 -5.85 -18.19 24.41
C LYS A 304 -4.96 -19.39 24.76
N SER A 305 -5.34 -20.59 24.32
CA SER A 305 -4.54 -21.81 24.54
C SER A 305 -3.16 -21.71 23.87
N VAL A 306 -3.09 -21.21 22.63
CA VAL A 306 -1.82 -20.94 21.94
C VAL A 306 -0.95 -19.98 22.72
N ARG A 307 -1.54 -18.88 23.22
CA ARG A 307 -0.83 -17.89 24.05
C ARG A 307 -0.29 -18.50 25.34
N GLU A 308 -1.07 -19.32 26.04
CA GLU A 308 -0.66 -20.01 27.27
C GLU A 308 0.50 -20.99 27.03
N ASP A 309 0.45 -21.76 25.93
CA ASP A 309 1.53 -22.65 25.52
C ASP A 309 2.84 -21.88 25.23
N ILE A 310 2.75 -20.68 24.64
CA ILE A 310 3.93 -19.82 24.40
C ILE A 310 4.46 -19.25 25.72
N LEU A 311 3.59 -18.72 26.58
CA LEU A 311 3.99 -18.10 27.86
C LEU A 311 4.57 -19.10 28.86
N SER A 312 4.13 -20.36 28.82
CA SER A 312 4.69 -21.45 29.63
C SER A 312 6.03 -21.99 29.10
N GLY A 313 6.49 -21.54 27.93
CA GLY A 313 7.74 -21.99 27.31
C GLY A 313 7.67 -23.36 26.64
N LYS A 314 6.47 -23.96 26.52
CA LYS A 314 6.26 -25.25 25.82
C LYS A 314 6.53 -25.15 24.32
N THR A 315 6.41 -23.95 23.76
CA THR A 315 6.60 -23.65 22.34
C THR A 315 7.11 -22.23 22.14
N THR A 316 7.38 -21.84 20.89
CA THR A 316 7.71 -20.46 20.53
C THR A 316 6.58 -19.82 19.73
N PHE A 317 6.52 -18.49 19.76
CA PHE A 317 5.58 -17.73 18.93
C PHE A 317 5.76 -18.07 17.45
N ALA A 318 7.01 -18.14 16.97
CA ALA A 318 7.32 -18.46 15.59
C ALA A 318 6.78 -19.84 15.16
N ALA A 319 6.92 -20.86 16.00
CA ALA A 319 6.38 -22.19 15.72
C ALA A 319 4.85 -22.18 15.66
N MET A 320 4.19 -21.46 16.58
CA MET A 320 2.74 -21.34 16.61
C MET A 320 2.19 -20.49 15.46
N ALA A 321 2.89 -19.43 15.06
CA ALA A 321 2.58 -18.64 13.88
C ALA A 321 2.66 -19.51 12.61
N GLY A 322 3.75 -20.28 12.45
CA GLY A 322 3.89 -21.21 11.33
C GLY A 322 2.80 -22.30 11.28
N LYS A 323 2.31 -22.75 12.44
CA LYS A 323 1.31 -23.82 12.53
C LYS A 323 -0.14 -23.33 12.37
N TYR A 324 -0.50 -22.21 13.00
CA TYR A 324 -1.89 -21.81 13.17
C TYR A 324 -2.28 -20.55 12.39
N SER A 325 -1.30 -19.73 11.97
CA SER A 325 -1.60 -18.47 11.29
C SER A 325 -2.20 -18.72 9.91
N ASP A 326 -3.31 -18.04 9.63
CA ASP A 326 -3.97 -18.01 8.33
C ASP A 326 -3.39 -16.93 7.40
N ASP A 327 -2.36 -16.20 7.84
CA ASP A 327 -1.52 -15.32 7.01
C ASP A 327 -0.20 -16.03 6.65
N PRO A 328 -0.08 -16.61 5.43
CA PRO A 328 1.11 -17.37 5.04
C PRO A 328 2.37 -16.51 4.96
N ALA A 329 2.23 -15.22 4.63
CA ALA A 329 3.39 -14.34 4.41
C ALA A 329 4.14 -14.10 5.72
N SER A 330 3.43 -13.75 6.80
CA SER A 330 4.04 -13.62 8.12
C SER A 330 4.38 -14.99 8.73
N ALA A 331 3.54 -16.02 8.53
CA ALA A 331 3.79 -17.36 9.08
C ALA A 331 5.14 -17.95 8.64
N ALA A 332 5.50 -17.74 7.37
CA ALA A 332 6.78 -18.19 6.82
C ALA A 332 8.01 -17.55 7.51
N ASN A 333 7.84 -16.39 8.14
CA ASN A 333 8.89 -15.66 8.85
C ASN A 333 8.62 -15.58 10.37
N GLY A 334 8.03 -16.64 10.94
CA GLY A 334 7.79 -16.71 12.39
C GLY A 334 6.80 -15.67 12.92
N GLY A 335 5.94 -15.16 12.05
CA GLY A 335 4.96 -14.12 12.35
C GLY A 335 5.49 -12.70 12.21
N LEU A 336 6.76 -12.48 11.84
CA LEU A 336 7.35 -11.13 11.84
C LEU A 336 6.60 -10.16 10.91
N ILE A 337 6.17 -9.02 11.47
CA ILE A 337 5.63 -7.92 10.69
C ILE A 337 6.80 -7.13 10.10
N THR A 338 6.79 -6.93 8.79
CA THR A 338 7.79 -6.14 8.08
C THR A 338 7.12 -4.97 7.35
N SER A 339 7.85 -3.87 7.21
CA SER A 339 7.44 -2.78 6.32
C SER A 339 7.60 -3.21 4.85
N GLY A 340 6.99 -2.49 3.91
CA GLY A 340 7.12 -2.76 2.48
C GLY A 340 8.56 -2.73 1.93
N ALA A 341 9.51 -2.17 2.70
CA ALA A 341 10.94 -2.18 2.40
C ALA A 341 11.70 -3.36 3.05
N GLY A 342 11.00 -4.35 3.63
CA GLY A 342 11.59 -5.50 4.30
C GLY A 342 12.23 -5.20 5.67
N ARG A 343 12.09 -3.97 6.19
CA ARG A 343 12.63 -3.59 7.50
C ARG A 343 11.75 -4.12 8.63
N SER A 344 12.38 -4.70 9.66
CA SER A 344 11.74 -5.28 10.85
C SER A 344 11.51 -4.29 12.00
N GLY A 345 12.20 -3.15 12.00
CA GLY A 345 11.94 -2.01 12.89
C GLY A 345 10.86 -1.11 12.30
N LEU A 346 9.70 -1.06 12.96
CA LEU A 346 8.53 -0.31 12.53
C LEU A 346 8.40 0.95 13.38
N GLU A 347 8.31 2.12 12.74
CA GLU A 347 8.01 3.36 13.46
C GLU A 347 6.58 3.30 14.01
N VAL A 348 6.42 3.48 15.33
CA VAL A 348 5.12 3.33 15.99
C VAL A 348 4.08 4.29 15.41
N ALA A 349 4.49 5.53 15.09
CA ALA A 349 3.62 6.54 14.51
C ALA A 349 3.07 6.17 13.12
N GLY A 350 3.75 5.28 12.38
CA GLY A 350 3.31 4.80 11.07
C GLY A 350 2.39 3.57 11.12
N LEU A 351 2.19 2.98 12.30
CA LEU A 351 1.31 1.82 12.47
C LEU A 351 -0.16 2.23 12.43
N ARG A 352 -1.05 1.28 12.07
CA ARG A 352 -2.51 1.50 12.16
C ARG A 352 -2.93 1.79 13.61
N PRO A 353 -3.95 2.65 13.87
CA PRO A 353 -4.33 3.07 15.21
C PRO A 353 -4.63 1.90 16.18
N GLU A 354 -5.29 0.86 15.69
CA GLU A 354 -5.59 -0.35 16.47
C GLU A 354 -4.31 -1.05 16.94
N LEU A 355 -3.33 -1.21 16.05
CA LEU A 355 -2.05 -1.82 16.37
C LEU A 355 -1.23 -0.93 17.31
N GLN A 356 -1.25 0.39 17.14
CA GLN A 356 -0.61 1.33 18.08
C GLN A 356 -1.13 1.11 19.51
N LYS A 357 -2.46 0.99 19.68
CA LYS A 357 -3.09 0.75 20.98
C LYS A 357 -2.67 -0.59 21.59
N ILE A 358 -2.63 -1.66 20.80
CA ILE A 358 -2.20 -2.98 21.25
C ILE A 358 -0.73 -2.93 21.69
N ILE A 359 0.14 -2.37 20.86
CA ILE A 359 1.57 -2.24 21.15
C ILE A 359 1.82 -1.35 22.36
N ALA A 360 1.05 -0.28 22.59
CA ALA A 360 1.18 0.53 23.79
C ALA A 360 0.92 -0.26 25.10
N GLY A 361 0.13 -1.34 25.02
CA GLY A 361 -0.11 -2.24 26.14
C GLY A 361 1.02 -3.25 26.42
N LEU A 362 1.91 -3.48 25.45
CA LEU A 362 3.04 -4.41 25.57
C LEU A 362 4.30 -3.62 25.96
N LYS A 363 4.74 -3.75 27.22
CA LYS A 363 5.85 -2.98 27.77
C LYS A 363 7.19 -3.68 27.58
N ASN A 364 7.21 -4.99 27.79
CA ASN A 364 8.45 -5.77 27.83
C ASN A 364 8.60 -6.68 26.60
N LYS A 365 9.86 -6.93 26.24
CA LYS A 365 10.20 -7.92 25.21
C LYS A 365 9.60 -9.28 25.56
N GLY A 366 8.96 -9.91 24.57
CA GLY A 366 8.30 -11.21 24.69
C GLY A 366 6.87 -11.15 25.22
N GLU A 367 6.35 -9.98 25.62
CA GLU A 367 4.94 -9.86 25.99
C GLU A 367 4.03 -10.10 24.79
N ILE A 368 2.92 -10.80 25.05
CA ILE A 368 1.94 -11.20 24.04
C ILE A 368 0.57 -10.63 24.43
N SER A 369 -0.09 -9.98 23.47
CA SER A 369 -1.44 -9.45 23.61
C SER A 369 -2.45 -10.54 23.99
N GLN A 370 -3.65 -10.14 24.40
CA GLN A 370 -4.80 -11.04 24.35
C GLN A 370 -5.21 -11.28 22.88
N PRO A 371 -6.11 -12.25 22.59
CA PRO A 371 -6.70 -12.35 21.25
C PRO A 371 -7.50 -11.08 20.93
N GLU A 372 -7.07 -10.35 19.91
CA GLU A 372 -7.70 -9.11 19.46
C GLU A 372 -8.53 -9.38 18.21
N LYS A 373 -9.76 -8.86 18.16
CA LYS A 373 -10.58 -8.86 16.94
C LYS A 373 -10.19 -7.64 16.10
N ILE A 374 -9.73 -7.88 14.88
CA ILE A 374 -9.31 -6.84 13.94
C ILE A 374 -10.33 -6.75 12.80
N GLN A 375 -10.80 -5.53 12.52
CA GLN A 375 -11.69 -5.24 11.41
C GLN A 375 -10.91 -4.47 10.34
N PRO A 376 -10.44 -5.12 9.27
CA PRO A 376 -9.75 -4.41 8.19
C PRO A 376 -10.72 -3.49 7.44
N GLU A 377 -10.19 -2.44 6.80
CA GLU A 377 -10.95 -1.54 5.92
C GLU A 377 -11.63 -2.29 4.77
N GLN A 378 -10.99 -3.35 4.28
CA GLN A 378 -11.53 -4.26 3.28
C GLN A 378 -11.29 -5.71 3.73
N GLY A 379 -12.32 -6.54 3.62
CA GLY A 379 -12.27 -7.96 3.98
C GLY A 379 -13.04 -8.30 5.27
N ALA A 380 -13.09 -9.59 5.57
CA ALA A 380 -13.76 -10.11 6.76
C ALA A 380 -12.92 -9.86 8.04
N PRO A 381 -13.56 -9.71 9.20
CA PRO A 381 -12.85 -9.62 10.47
C PRO A 381 -12.05 -10.90 10.74
N PHE A 382 -10.94 -10.73 11.45
CA PHE A 382 -10.09 -11.82 11.91
C PHE A 382 -9.65 -11.59 13.36
N TYR A 383 -9.07 -12.62 13.96
CA TYR A 383 -8.50 -12.55 15.31
C TYR A 383 -6.99 -12.63 15.24
N ALA A 384 -6.29 -11.94 16.12
CA ALA A 384 -4.84 -11.98 16.12
C ALA A 384 -4.23 -11.96 17.53
N LEU A 385 -3.05 -12.57 17.65
CA LEU A 385 -2.11 -12.34 18.75
C LEU A 385 -0.95 -11.50 18.22
N PHE A 386 -0.47 -10.57 19.04
CA PHE A 386 0.70 -9.75 18.76
C PHE A 386 1.75 -9.95 19.85
N MET A 387 3.01 -10.14 19.46
CA MET A 387 4.14 -10.26 20.37
C MET A 387 5.13 -9.13 20.13
N LEU A 388 5.57 -8.47 21.20
CA LEU A 388 6.61 -7.45 21.14
C LEU A 388 8.01 -8.11 21.13
N ASN A 389 8.71 -8.07 20.01
CA ASN A 389 10.05 -8.65 19.87
C ASN A 389 11.14 -7.71 20.42
N SER A 390 10.99 -6.42 20.15
CA SER A 390 11.86 -5.35 20.67
C SER A 390 11.15 -4.01 20.62
N ARG A 391 11.56 -3.08 21.49
CA ARG A 391 11.15 -1.69 21.48
C ARG A 391 12.38 -0.82 21.64
N GLU A 392 12.46 0.19 20.79
CA GLU A 392 13.48 1.22 20.80
C GLU A 392 12.78 2.56 21.06
N PRO A 393 12.85 3.10 22.28
CA PRO A 393 12.22 4.37 22.61
C PRO A 393 12.74 5.52 21.74
N ALA A 394 11.92 6.55 21.58
CA ALA A 394 12.38 7.82 21.02
C ALA A 394 13.58 8.34 21.81
N HIS A 395 14.59 8.85 21.10
CA HIS A 395 15.83 9.29 21.71
C HIS A 395 16.46 10.42 20.89
N ALA A 396 17.29 11.22 21.56
CA ALA A 396 18.12 12.21 20.89
C ALA A 396 19.14 11.50 19.98
N LEU A 397 19.27 11.97 18.74
CA LEU A 397 20.21 11.40 17.78
C LEU A 397 21.64 11.58 18.27
N THR A 398 22.46 10.52 18.18
CA THR A 398 23.91 10.60 18.44
C THR A 398 24.71 10.02 17.29
N LEU A 399 25.97 10.47 17.13
CA LEU A 399 26.83 10.00 16.05
C LEU A 399 27.18 8.51 16.19
N GLU A 400 27.21 7.98 17.41
CA GLU A 400 27.58 6.60 17.69
C GLU A 400 26.49 5.60 17.27
N ARG A 401 25.22 6.00 17.40
CA ARG A 401 24.05 5.13 17.15
C ARG A 401 23.36 5.44 15.83
N ASP A 402 23.29 6.72 15.47
CA ASP A 402 22.39 7.24 14.43
C ASP A 402 23.14 7.88 13.25
N PHE A 403 24.41 7.54 13.03
CA PHE A 403 25.25 8.17 12.00
C PHE A 403 24.55 8.22 10.63
N THR A 404 24.02 7.10 10.14
CA THR A 404 23.33 7.04 8.83
C THR A 404 22.13 7.97 8.77
N ARG A 405 21.35 8.08 9.86
CA ARG A 405 20.20 8.99 9.90
C ARG A 405 20.64 10.45 9.93
N ILE A 406 21.71 10.76 10.66
CA ILE A 406 22.30 12.10 10.69
C ILE A 406 22.89 12.46 9.33
N GLU A 407 23.53 11.51 8.66
CA GLU A 407 24.07 11.63 7.29
C GLU A 407 22.95 11.92 6.29
N GLU A 408 21.84 11.18 6.33
CA GLU A 408 20.65 11.47 5.50
C GLU A 408 20.09 12.88 5.77
N LEU A 409 20.02 13.31 7.03
CA LEU A 409 19.59 14.66 7.39
C LEU A 409 20.56 15.73 6.85
N ALA A 410 21.87 15.50 6.95
CA ALA A 410 22.91 16.37 6.43
C ALA A 410 22.83 16.47 4.90
N MET A 411 22.67 15.33 4.23
CA MET A 411 22.51 15.23 2.78
C MET A 411 21.28 16.00 2.31
N ASN A 412 20.14 15.79 2.96
CA ASN A 412 18.91 16.52 2.67
C ASN A 412 19.06 18.02 2.90
N ARG A 413 19.75 18.44 3.97
CA ARG A 413 20.04 19.85 4.25
C ARG A 413 20.91 20.47 3.15
N LYS A 414 22.01 19.80 2.78
CA LYS A 414 22.93 20.23 1.72
C LYS A 414 22.22 20.32 0.38
N SER A 415 21.41 19.32 0.03
CA SER A 415 20.60 19.30 -1.18
C SER A 415 19.63 20.49 -1.23
N GLN A 416 18.94 20.77 -0.12
CA GLN A 416 18.02 21.91 -0.03
C GLN A 416 18.74 23.26 -0.16
N GLU A 417 19.92 23.41 0.47
CA GLU A 417 20.71 24.64 0.37
C GLU A 417 21.21 24.88 -1.06
N GLN A 418 21.72 23.83 -1.72
CA GLN A 418 22.11 23.90 -3.13
C GLN A 418 20.92 24.22 -4.04
N PHE A 419 19.77 23.61 -3.79
CA PHE A 419 18.54 23.90 -4.52
C PHE A 419 18.14 25.37 -4.37
N ASN A 420 18.09 25.88 -3.14
CA ASN A 420 17.74 27.27 -2.89
C ASN A 420 18.73 28.25 -3.53
N ALA A 421 20.04 27.99 -3.41
CA ALA A 421 21.07 28.81 -4.03
C ALA A 421 20.95 28.85 -5.56
N TRP A 422 20.61 27.70 -6.18
CA TRP A 422 20.32 27.63 -7.61
C TRP A 422 19.08 28.43 -7.98
N ILE A 423 17.98 28.32 -7.25
CA ILE A 423 16.78 29.13 -7.51
C ILE A 423 17.10 30.63 -7.41
N GLU A 424 17.86 31.05 -6.40
CA GLU A 424 18.30 32.44 -6.27
C GLU A 424 19.22 32.89 -7.41
N SER A 425 20.01 32.00 -8.02
CA SER A 425 20.77 32.34 -9.22
C SER A 425 19.85 32.50 -10.43
N LEU A 426 18.86 31.61 -10.61
CA LEU A 426 17.91 31.70 -11.73
C LEU A 426 17.02 32.95 -11.64
N LYS A 427 16.62 33.37 -10.44
CA LYS A 427 15.85 34.61 -10.21
C LYS A 427 16.55 35.88 -10.71
N LYS A 428 17.88 35.87 -10.85
CA LYS A 428 18.64 37.01 -11.40
C LYS A 428 18.57 37.07 -12.92
N GLU A 429 18.24 35.96 -13.56
CA GLU A 429 18.16 35.82 -15.02
C GLU A 429 16.73 35.83 -15.55
N VAL A 430 15.74 35.56 -14.70
CA VAL A 430 14.32 35.53 -15.04
C VAL A 430 13.60 36.71 -14.40
N MET A 431 12.89 37.49 -15.22
CA MET A 431 12.03 38.56 -14.74
C MET A 431 10.86 37.99 -13.95
N VAL A 432 10.69 38.43 -12.70
CA VAL A 432 9.58 38.04 -11.82
C VAL A 432 8.86 39.31 -11.34
N GLN A 433 7.56 39.37 -11.56
CA GLN A 433 6.68 40.43 -11.05
C GLN A 433 5.56 39.79 -10.24
N VAL A 434 5.52 40.08 -8.93
CA VAL A 434 4.42 39.66 -8.05
C VAL A 434 3.42 40.80 -8.01
N MET A 435 2.16 40.53 -8.35
CA MET A 435 1.11 41.53 -8.49
C MET A 435 0.13 41.51 -7.31
N SER A 436 0.15 40.45 -6.51
CA SER A 436 -0.80 40.24 -5.42
C SER A 436 -0.16 40.48 -4.05
N ASP A 437 -0.85 41.24 -3.18
CA ASP A 437 -0.43 41.57 -1.81
C ASP A 437 -0.72 40.44 -0.79
N ILE A 438 -0.50 39.17 -1.17
CA ILE A 438 -0.88 37.98 -0.35
C ILE A 438 0.15 37.65 0.72
#